data_AF-A0A7S1Q9T4-F1
#
_entry.id   AF-A0A7S1Q9T4-F1
#
_cell.length_a   1.000
_cell.length_b   1.000
_cell.length_c   1.000
_cell.angle_alpha   90.00
_cell.angle_beta   90.00
_cell.angle_gamma   90.00
#
_symmetry.space_group_name_H-M   'P 1'
#
loop_
_entity.id
_entity.type
_entity.pdbx_description
1 polymer ?
#
loop_
_entity_poly.entity_id
_entity_poly.type
_entity_poly.pdbx_seq_one_letter_code
_entity_poly.pdbx_strand_id
1 'polypeptide(L)'
;RGVPIREGELWYLSAEESIDPVMLSLYVNGFSFAQGSGEVSISLSPFSLVRNCKFQSTYTNCLNLSEFKIFKVSLFTQGICYYFGVRSEDERQAEEERSRWVLDFSRAMRLVTQSLFPPFSITCDPIDSVASTQRRLMAGYLIHHED
;
A
#
# COMPACT_ATOMS: atom_id res chain seq x y z
N ARG A 1 -16.59 5.48 12.59
CA ARG A 1 -15.39 4.73 12.13
C ARG A 1 -15.90 3.41 11.58
N GLY A 2 -15.39 2.95 10.43
CA GLY A 2 -15.84 1.70 9.81
C GLY A 2 -15.33 0.47 10.58
N VAL A 3 -15.80 -0.71 10.20
CA VAL A 3 -15.24 -1.98 10.72
C VAL A 3 -13.88 -2.21 10.04
N PRO A 4 -12.81 -2.51 10.80
CA PRO A 4 -11.52 -2.83 10.23
C PRO A 4 -11.59 -4.13 9.42
N ILE A 5 -10.97 -4.14 8.24
CA ILE A 5 -10.79 -5.34 7.41
C ILE A 5 -9.79 -6.29 8.07
N ARG A 6 -8.78 -5.71 8.74
CA ARG A 6 -7.72 -6.43 9.43
C ARG A 6 -7.20 -5.60 10.57
N GLU A 7 -6.87 -6.28 11.67
CA GLU A 7 -6.14 -5.72 12.79
C GLU A 7 -4.99 -6.65 13.16
N GLY A 8 -3.88 -6.10 13.61
CA GLY A 8 -2.78 -6.91 14.10
C GLY A 8 -1.56 -6.09 14.51
N GLU A 9 -0.68 -6.76 15.26
CA GLU A 9 0.58 -6.20 15.72
C GLU A 9 1.61 -6.19 14.58
N LEU A 10 2.25 -5.05 14.38
CA LEU A 10 3.32 -4.82 13.42
C LEU A 10 4.43 -4.02 14.10
N TRP A 11 5.60 -4.01 13.50
CA TRP A 11 6.70 -3.15 13.92
C TRP A 11 6.77 -1.93 13.03
N TYR A 12 6.55 -0.74 13.56
CA TYR A 12 6.69 0.51 12.82
C TYR A 12 8.15 0.96 12.83
N LEU A 13 8.71 1.19 11.65
CA LEU A 13 10.07 1.69 11.48
C LEU A 13 10.00 3.19 11.26
N SER A 14 10.41 3.97 12.27
CA SER A 14 10.38 5.42 12.24
C SER A 14 11.58 6.01 11.49
N ALA A 15 11.50 7.30 11.13
CA ALA A 15 12.62 8.03 10.55
C ALA A 15 13.77 8.27 11.55
N GLU A 16 13.52 8.13 12.85
CA GLU A 16 14.49 8.31 13.93
C GLU A 16 15.28 7.04 14.23
N GLU A 17 15.21 6.03 13.35
CA GLU A 17 15.81 4.71 13.56
C GLU A 17 15.28 4.04 14.86
N SER A 18 13.98 4.22 15.15
CA SER A 18 13.28 3.43 16.17
C SER A 18 12.43 2.34 15.51
N ILE A 19 12.32 1.21 16.19
CA ILE A 19 11.44 0.10 15.80
C ILE A 19 10.47 -0.13 16.95
N ASP A 20 9.23 0.29 16.77
CA ASP A 20 8.22 0.30 17.83
C ASP A 20 7.09 -0.67 17.49
N PRO A 21 6.65 -1.54 18.42
CA PRO A 21 5.49 -2.38 18.20
C PRO A 21 4.23 -1.49 18.17
N VAL A 22 3.40 -1.68 17.16
CA VAL A 22 2.16 -0.93 16.95
C VAL A 22 1.01 -1.88 16.64
N MET A 23 -0.16 -1.57 17.17
CA MET A 23 -1.41 -2.19 16.74
C MET A 23 -1.94 -1.42 15.53
N LEU A 24 -1.96 -2.05 14.36
CA LEU A 24 -2.46 -1.44 13.13
C LEU A 24 -3.86 -1.95 12.82
N SER A 25 -4.79 -1.02 12.58
CA SER A 25 -6.14 -1.28 12.09
C SER A 25 -6.28 -0.79 10.66
N LEU A 26 -6.50 -1.70 9.72
CA LEU A 26 -6.71 -1.41 8.30
C LEU A 26 -8.21 -1.36 8.01
N TYR A 27 -8.66 -0.29 7.36
CA TYR A 27 -10.02 -0.05 6.93
C TYR A 27 -10.12 0.01 5.40
N VAL A 28 -11.33 0.00 4.87
CA VAL A 28 -11.61 0.05 3.42
C VAL A 28 -11.01 1.27 2.70
N ASN A 29 -10.77 2.36 3.43
CA ASN A 29 -10.35 3.64 2.86
C ASN A 29 -9.08 4.21 3.51
N GLY A 30 -8.42 3.47 4.39
CA GLY A 30 -7.42 4.05 5.28
C GLY A 30 -6.89 3.05 6.29
N PHE A 31 -5.97 3.48 7.12
CA PHE A 31 -5.47 2.71 8.25
C PHE A 31 -5.15 3.64 9.41
N SER A 32 -5.18 3.11 10.63
CA SER A 32 -4.70 3.82 11.81
C SER A 32 -3.83 2.92 12.67
N PHE A 33 -2.94 3.54 13.43
CA PHE A 33 -2.10 2.86 14.42
C PHE A 33 -1.72 3.83 15.54
N ALA A 34 -1.43 3.31 16.72
CA ALA A 34 -0.95 4.12 17.84
C ALA A 34 0.54 4.43 17.67
N GLN A 35 0.92 5.70 17.90
CA GLN A 35 2.31 6.13 17.93
C GLN A 35 2.52 7.10 19.11
N GLY A 36 3.36 6.71 20.07
CA GLY A 36 3.57 7.49 21.29
C GLY A 36 2.25 7.65 22.09
N SER A 37 1.84 8.89 22.36
CA SER A 37 0.59 9.21 23.06
C SER A 37 -0.61 9.45 22.14
N GLY A 38 -0.43 9.36 20.82
CA GLY A 38 -1.45 9.69 19.83
C GLY A 38 -1.84 8.51 18.92
N GLU A 39 -3.00 8.63 18.27
CA GLU A 39 -3.41 7.76 17.17
C GLU A 39 -3.11 8.47 15.84
N VAL A 40 -2.34 7.81 14.98
CA VAL A 40 -2.11 8.27 13.61
C VAL A 40 -3.18 7.64 12.72
N SER A 41 -3.92 8.46 11.98
CA SER A 41 -4.96 8.00 11.05
C SER A 41 -4.68 8.50 9.65
N ILE A 42 -4.61 7.58 8.69
CA ILE A 42 -4.22 7.83 7.31
C ILE A 42 -5.37 7.44 6.39
N SER A 43 -5.71 8.32 5.45
CA SER A 43 -6.60 7.99 4.33
C SER A 43 -5.78 7.52 3.13
N LEU A 44 -6.15 6.39 2.55
CA LEU A 44 -5.56 5.88 1.31
C LEU A 44 -6.10 6.66 0.11
N SER A 45 -5.26 6.78 -0.92
CA SER A 45 -5.63 7.34 -2.21
C SER A 45 -5.49 6.29 -3.32
N PRO A 46 -6.15 6.46 -4.49
CA PRO A 46 -5.96 5.59 -5.65
C PRO A 46 -4.52 5.51 -6.16
N PHE A 47 -3.71 6.50 -5.80
CA PHE A 47 -2.31 6.61 -6.19
C PHE A 47 -1.37 6.10 -5.11
N SER A 48 -1.89 5.66 -3.96
CA SER A 48 -1.08 5.05 -2.92
C SER A 48 -0.50 3.72 -3.38
N LEU A 49 0.61 3.32 -2.79
CA LEU A 49 1.30 2.10 -3.21
C LEU A 49 1.85 1.33 -2.03
N VAL A 50 1.53 0.04 -1.99
CA VAL A 50 2.13 -0.89 -1.04
C VAL A 50 3.15 -1.79 -1.75
N ARG A 51 4.34 -1.97 -1.15
CA ARG A 51 5.41 -2.79 -1.73
C ARG A 51 6.20 -3.54 -0.67
N ASN A 52 6.62 -4.74 -1.03
CA ASN A 52 7.63 -5.50 -0.31
C ASN A 52 8.95 -4.73 -0.33
N CYS A 53 9.66 -4.69 0.80
CA CYS A 53 10.96 -4.05 0.92
C CYS A 53 11.96 -5.05 1.47
N LYS A 54 13.18 -5.03 0.92
CA LYS A 54 14.35 -5.67 1.50
C LYS A 54 15.38 -4.58 1.73
N PHE A 55 15.77 -4.36 2.97
CA PHE A 55 16.88 -3.45 3.27
C PHE A 55 18.18 -4.22 3.10
N GLN A 56 19.14 -3.63 2.38
CA GLN A 56 20.50 -4.15 2.36
C GLN A 56 21.15 -3.83 3.69
N SER A 57 21.76 -4.85 4.31
CA SER A 57 22.37 -4.85 5.64
C SER A 57 23.48 -3.80 5.84
N THR A 58 23.91 -3.11 4.79
CA THR A 58 25.02 -2.16 4.81
C THR A 58 24.66 -0.75 5.32
N TYR A 59 23.37 -0.41 5.46
CA TYR A 59 22.94 0.97 5.73
C TYR A 59 22.51 1.26 7.17
N THR A 60 22.34 0.25 8.04
CA THR A 60 21.88 0.44 9.42
C THR A 60 22.79 -0.29 10.40
N ASN A 61 23.94 0.31 10.73
CA ASN A 61 24.91 -0.25 11.68
C ASN A 61 24.35 -0.37 13.12
N CYS A 62 23.14 0.15 13.40
CA CYS A 62 22.56 0.22 14.74
C CYS A 62 21.34 -0.69 14.94
N LEU A 63 20.68 -1.17 13.87
CA LEU A 63 19.45 -1.95 13.94
C LEU A 63 19.53 -3.22 13.10
N ASN A 64 19.25 -4.37 13.71
CA ASN A 64 19.19 -5.65 13.00
C ASN A 64 17.86 -5.81 12.24
N LEU A 65 17.75 -5.12 11.09
CA LEU A 65 16.57 -5.21 10.21
C LEU A 65 16.41 -6.57 9.53
N SER A 66 17.41 -7.46 9.61
CA SER A 66 17.37 -8.78 8.95
C SER A 66 16.31 -9.71 9.55
N GLU A 67 15.93 -9.49 10.81
CA GLU A 67 14.91 -10.25 11.53
C GLU A 67 13.47 -9.90 11.08
N PHE A 68 13.31 -8.83 10.31
CA PHE A 68 12.00 -8.32 9.89
C PHE A 68 11.75 -8.56 8.41
N LYS A 69 10.57 -9.08 8.10
CA LYS A 69 10.04 -9.04 6.74
C LYS A 69 9.28 -7.71 6.61
N ILE A 70 9.80 -6.79 5.79
CA ILE A 70 9.33 -5.40 5.75
C ILE A 70 8.51 -5.11 4.50
N PHE A 71 7.47 -4.31 4.65
CA PHE A 71 6.74 -3.67 3.56
C PHE A 71 6.60 -2.17 3.81
N LYS A 72 6.32 -1.41 2.75
CA LYS A 72 6.08 0.02 2.85
C LYS A 72 4.78 0.44 2.19
N VAL A 73 4.17 1.48 2.73
CA VAL A 73 2.99 2.16 2.17
C VAL A 73 3.38 3.59 1.81
N SER A 74 3.39 3.90 0.52
CA SER A 74 3.77 5.21 -0.02
C SER A 74 2.54 6.03 -0.39
N LEU A 75 2.45 7.24 0.14
CA LEU A 75 1.44 8.25 -0.16
C LEU A 75 2.10 9.35 -1.01
N PHE A 76 2.22 9.13 -2.33
CA PHE A 76 3.03 10.00 -3.19
C PHE A 76 2.57 11.47 -3.21
N THR A 77 1.26 11.71 -3.13
CA THR A 77 0.71 13.08 -3.11
C THR A 77 1.10 13.86 -1.85
N GLN A 78 1.47 13.16 -0.78
CA GLN A 78 1.90 13.75 0.49
C GLN A 78 3.42 13.68 0.69
N GLY A 79 4.13 12.94 -0.16
CA GLY A 79 5.57 12.68 0.00
C GLY A 79 5.91 11.82 1.23
N ILE A 80 4.93 11.07 1.78
CA ILE A 80 5.08 10.29 3.01
C ILE A 80 5.20 8.80 2.68
N CYS A 81 6.07 8.09 3.41
CA CYS A 81 6.17 6.63 3.38
C CYS A 81 6.14 6.07 4.80
N TYR A 82 5.31 5.06 5.02
CA TYR A 82 5.27 4.28 6.26
C TYR A 82 5.92 2.93 6.03
N TYR A 83 6.79 2.50 6.94
CA TYR A 83 7.48 1.22 6.89
C TYR A 83 7.01 0.35 8.04
N PHE A 84 6.61 -0.88 7.72
CA PHE A 84 6.11 -1.85 8.69
C PHE A 84 6.83 -3.18 8.54
N GLY A 85 7.27 -3.73 9.67
CA GLY A 85 7.94 -5.02 9.78
C GLY A 85 7.05 -6.08 10.41
N VAL A 86 7.17 -7.30 9.90
CA VAL A 86 6.64 -8.51 10.52
C VAL A 86 7.83 -9.33 11.05
N ARG A 87 7.73 -9.80 12.30
CA ARG A 87 8.72 -10.68 12.93
C ARG A 87 8.04 -11.97 13.37
N SER A 88 8.66 -13.11 13.07
CA SER A 88 8.26 -14.44 13.56
C SER A 88 9.51 -15.30 13.73
N GLU A 89 9.42 -16.32 14.59
CA GLU A 89 10.48 -17.33 14.75
C GLU A 89 10.70 -18.14 13.47
N ASP A 90 9.62 -18.38 12.70
CA ASP A 90 9.66 -19.02 11.40
C ASP A 90 9.64 -17.96 10.28
N GLU A 91 10.75 -17.85 9.55
CA GLU A 91 10.88 -16.91 8.43
C GLU A 91 9.78 -17.06 7.38
N ARG A 92 9.31 -18.29 7.14
CA ARG A 92 8.25 -18.56 6.16
C ARG A 92 6.93 -17.97 6.63
N GLN A 93 6.64 -18.07 7.93
CA GLN A 93 5.44 -17.47 8.51
C GLN A 93 5.51 -15.94 8.49
N ALA A 94 6.66 -15.35 8.81
CA ALA A 94 6.84 -13.90 8.71
C ALA A 94 6.60 -13.39 7.28
N GLU A 95 7.07 -14.13 6.28
CA GLU A 95 6.90 -13.79 4.86
C GLU A 95 5.45 -13.97 4.39
N GLU A 96 4.77 -15.04 4.81
CA GLU A 96 3.35 -15.26 4.54
C GLU A 96 2.50 -14.15 5.15
N GLU A 97 2.75 -13.81 6.41
CA GLU A 97 2.00 -12.78 7.13
C GLU A 97 2.22 -11.40 6.51
N ARG A 98 3.47 -11.05 6.19
CA ARG A 98 3.80 -9.85 5.42
C ARG A 98 3.08 -9.80 4.08
N SER A 99 3.02 -10.92 3.36
CA SER A 99 2.34 -11.01 2.07
C SER A 99 0.83 -10.80 2.21
N ARG A 100 0.21 -11.33 3.27
CA ARG A 100 -1.21 -11.09 3.56
C ARG A 100 -1.49 -9.62 3.83
N TRP A 101 -0.67 -8.96 4.63
CA TRP A 101 -0.78 -7.51 4.86
C TRP A 101 -0.71 -6.72 3.55
N VAL A 102 0.28 -7.00 2.70
CA VAL A 102 0.43 -6.33 1.39
C VAL A 102 -0.78 -6.56 0.49
N LEU A 103 -1.34 -7.78 0.48
CA LEU A 103 -2.55 -8.10 -0.27
C LEU A 103 -3.77 -7.33 0.26
N ASP A 104 -3.95 -7.24 1.57
CA ASP A 104 -5.08 -6.54 2.17
C ASP A 104 -5.01 -5.02 1.94
N PHE A 105 -3.82 -4.42 2.04
CA PHE A 105 -3.58 -3.03 1.65
C PHE A 105 -3.90 -2.80 0.16
N SER A 106 -3.44 -3.70 -0.71
CA SER A 106 -3.70 -3.61 -2.17
C SER A 106 -5.20 -3.69 -2.46
N ARG A 107 -5.95 -4.54 -1.75
CA ARG A 107 -7.40 -4.63 -1.87
C ARG A 107 -8.08 -3.35 -1.40
N ALA A 108 -7.69 -2.79 -0.26
CA ALA A 108 -8.23 -1.53 0.23
C ALA A 108 -7.99 -0.39 -0.78
N MET A 109 -6.78 -0.26 -1.31
CA MET A 109 -6.46 0.73 -2.35
C MET A 109 -7.31 0.51 -3.62
N ARG A 110 -7.50 -0.74 -4.05
CA ARG A 110 -8.37 -1.05 -5.20
C ARG A 110 -9.81 -0.63 -4.95
N LEU A 111 -10.36 -0.88 -3.75
CA LEU A 111 -11.71 -0.44 -3.39
C LEU A 111 -11.84 1.09 -3.41
N VAL A 112 -10.84 1.81 -2.90
CA VAL A 112 -10.79 3.28 -2.99
C VAL A 112 -10.80 3.73 -4.46
N THR A 113 -9.95 3.13 -5.31
CA THR A 113 -9.92 3.43 -6.74
C THR A 113 -11.28 3.19 -7.40
N GLN A 114 -11.89 2.02 -7.20
CA GLN A 114 -13.20 1.68 -7.77
C GLN A 114 -14.34 2.57 -7.25
N SER A 115 -14.22 3.11 -6.03
CA SER A 115 -15.22 4.04 -5.49
C SER A 115 -15.14 5.45 -6.10
N LEU A 116 -13.96 5.85 -6.59
CA LEU A 116 -13.71 7.19 -7.15
C LEU A 116 -13.81 7.22 -8.67
N PHE A 117 -13.51 6.10 -9.32
CA PHE A 117 -13.64 5.96 -10.76
C PHE A 117 -14.85 5.06 -11.05
N PRO A 118 -15.96 5.62 -11.57
CA PRO A 118 -17.09 4.80 -11.98
C PRO A 118 -16.62 3.77 -13.02
N PRO A 119 -17.31 2.62 -13.17
CA PRO A 119 -16.99 1.65 -14.22
C PRO A 119 -16.86 2.36 -15.57
N PHE A 120 -15.68 2.29 -16.17
CA PHE A 120 -15.37 2.90 -17.45
C PHE A 120 -14.93 1.81 -18.43
N SER A 121 -15.35 1.92 -19.69
CA SER A 121 -14.85 1.09 -20.77
C SER A 121 -13.86 1.93 -21.58
N ILE A 122 -12.60 1.53 -21.57
CA ILE A 122 -11.59 2.15 -22.42
C ILE A 122 -11.66 1.46 -23.78
N THR A 123 -11.99 2.21 -24.83
CA THR A 123 -11.95 1.74 -26.21
C THR A 123 -10.91 2.51 -27.03
N CYS A 124 -10.29 1.82 -28.00
CA CYS A 124 -9.48 2.42 -29.05
C CYS A 124 -10.32 2.94 -30.21
N ASP A 125 -11.62 2.63 -30.23
CA ASP A 125 -12.49 3.03 -31.33
C ASP A 125 -12.62 4.55 -31.34
N PRO A 126 -12.33 5.19 -32.49
CA PRO A 126 -12.54 6.61 -32.63
C PRO A 126 -14.04 6.92 -32.56
N ILE A 127 -14.37 8.08 -32.01
CA ILE A 127 -15.74 8.57 -31.98
C ILE A 127 -15.96 9.32 -33.30
N ASP A 128 -16.81 8.78 -34.17
CA ASP A 128 -16.99 9.29 -35.55
C ASP A 128 -17.34 10.78 -35.59
N SER A 129 -18.12 11.25 -34.62
CA SER A 129 -18.51 12.66 -34.51
C SER A 129 -17.38 13.59 -34.03
N VAL A 130 -16.21 13.05 -33.68
CA VAL A 130 -15.10 13.82 -33.11
C VAL A 130 -13.80 13.47 -33.84
N ALA A 131 -13.45 14.26 -34.87
CA ALA A 131 -12.31 14.01 -35.75
C ALA A 131 -10.94 13.90 -35.04
N SER A 132 -10.76 14.56 -33.90
CA SER A 132 -9.52 14.47 -33.11
C SER A 132 -9.25 13.07 -32.56
N THR A 133 -10.29 12.24 -32.47
CA THR A 133 -10.21 10.89 -31.92
C THR A 133 -9.56 9.88 -32.85
N GLN A 134 -9.58 10.15 -34.17
CA GLN A 134 -9.01 9.31 -35.22
C GLN A 134 -7.48 9.19 -35.15
N ARG A 135 -6.83 10.10 -34.41
CA ARG A 135 -5.37 10.13 -34.24
C ARG A 135 -4.92 9.90 -32.80
N ARG A 136 -5.83 9.48 -31.92
CA ARG A 136 -5.48 9.23 -30.52
C ARG A 136 -4.63 7.96 -30.45
N LEU A 137 -3.42 8.10 -29.92
CA LEU A 137 -2.61 6.96 -29.51
C LEU A 137 -2.91 6.69 -28.05
N MET A 138 -3.44 5.50 -27.76
CA MET A 138 -3.68 5.06 -26.40
C MET A 138 -2.56 4.10 -25.99
N ALA A 139 -2.08 4.23 -24.75
CA ALA A 139 -1.09 3.30 -24.23
C ALA A 139 -1.75 1.94 -24.00
N GLY A 140 -1.33 0.92 -24.77
CA GLY A 140 -2.00 -0.39 -24.79
C GLY A 140 -2.13 -1.09 -23.43
N TYR A 141 -1.24 -0.78 -22.47
CA TYR A 141 -1.35 -1.31 -21.11
C TYR A 141 -2.60 -0.81 -20.35
N LEU A 142 -3.23 0.28 -20.79
CA LEU A 142 -4.51 0.77 -20.22
C LEU A 142 -5.73 0.00 -20.76
N ILE A 143 -5.57 -0.76 -21.85
CA ILE A 143 -6.64 -1.55 -22.48
C ILE A 143 -6.77 -2.91 -21.81
N HIS A 144 -5.67 -3.46 -21.31
CA HIS A 144 -5.64 -4.74 -20.61
C HIS A 144 -6.17 -4.59 -19.17
N HIS A 145 -7.48 -4.38 -19.06
CA HIS A 145 -8.24 -4.62 -17.84
C HIS A 145 -8.68 -6.08 -17.87
N GLU A 146 -7.86 -7.02 -17.38
CA GLU A 146 -8.32 -8.40 -17.16
C GLU A 146 -9.18 -8.43 -15.88
N ASP A 147 -10.41 -8.92 -16.02
CA ASP A 147 -11.41 -9.13 -14.96
C ASP A 147 -10.99 -10.20 -13.93
#